data_AF-A0A8F5GUX5-F1
#
_entry.id   AF-A0A8F5GUX5-F1
#
_cell.length_a   1.000
_cell.length_b   1.000
_cell.length_c   1.000
_cell.angle_alpha   90.00
_cell.angle_beta   90.00
_cell.angle_gamma   90.00
#
_symmetry.space_group_name_H-M   'P 1'
#
loop_
_entity.id
_entity.type
_entity.pdbx_description
1 polymer ?
#
loop_
_entity_poly.entity_id
_entity_poly.type
_entity_poly.pdbx_seq_one_letter_code
_entity_poly.pdbx_strand_id
1 'polypeptide(L)'
;MVEECTIVTTREGYTVDSCTGEVIDFEAYDSIDYSGLEYYERVSSKREKSTKEVKDTKKVVLNYLLSIMTDKEKEEFYRILNEIEKHRKADAALYLAIYEYVLEREGKTISRDYINFIKARGIGTYSIRQRKKILRQMLKDDPVVIYIYNEYSGNKEEAMVVYRLLKEYGLINGKAKKRKEILMEYLNNKELKKKLLERYYVESLVKLDVWNSNSTNFIGFFV
;
A
#
# COMPACT_ATOMS: atom_id res chain seq x y z
N MET A 1 -28.68 19.94 -60.01
CA MET A 1 -27.71 20.46 -59.03
C MET A 1 -27.80 19.50 -57.88
N VAL A 2 -26.78 18.67 -57.68
CA VAL A 2 -26.79 17.67 -56.61
C VAL A 2 -26.36 18.40 -55.35
N GLU A 3 -27.26 18.52 -54.37
CA GLU A 3 -26.92 19.09 -53.07
C GLU A 3 -25.90 18.15 -52.40
N GLU A 4 -24.68 18.64 -52.21
CA GLU A 4 -23.63 17.88 -51.54
C GLU A 4 -23.96 17.78 -50.06
N CYS A 5 -24.34 16.57 -49.63
CA CYS A 5 -24.57 16.26 -48.22
C CYS A 5 -23.25 16.40 -47.47
N THR A 6 -23.26 17.19 -46.40
CA THR A 6 -22.08 17.50 -45.60
C THR A 6 -22.32 17.11 -44.15
N ILE A 7 -21.27 16.62 -43.48
CA ILE A 7 -21.35 16.24 -42.08
C ILE A 7 -21.27 17.52 -41.25
N VAL A 8 -22.34 17.82 -40.51
CA VAL A 8 -22.45 19.05 -39.70
C VAL A 8 -22.41 18.68 -38.22
N THR A 9 -21.64 19.44 -37.44
CA THR A 9 -21.55 19.25 -35.99
C THR A 9 -22.56 20.14 -35.29
N THR A 10 -23.43 19.54 -34.48
CA THR A 10 -24.44 20.27 -33.71
C THR A 10 -23.82 21.01 -32.52
N ARG A 11 -24.55 21.99 -31.96
CA ARG A 11 -24.12 22.75 -30.76
C ARG A 11 -23.88 21.87 -29.53
N GLU A 12 -24.47 20.68 -29.50
CA GLU A 12 -24.32 19.69 -28.43
C GLU A 12 -23.16 18.72 -28.66
N GLY A 13 -22.50 18.79 -29.82
CA GLY A 13 -21.26 18.08 -30.12
C GLY A 13 -21.38 16.81 -30.95
N TYR A 14 -22.58 16.45 -31.44
CA TYR A 14 -22.79 15.27 -32.29
C TYR A 14 -22.57 15.57 -33.78
N THR A 15 -21.97 14.64 -34.51
CA THR A 15 -21.89 14.66 -35.98
C THR A 15 -23.12 14.02 -36.61
N VAL A 16 -23.80 14.79 -37.45
CA VAL A 16 -25.01 14.37 -38.17
C VAL A 16 -24.84 14.61 -39.66
N ASP A 17 -25.42 13.74 -40.49
CA ASP A 17 -25.52 13.98 -41.92
C ASP A 17 -26.55 15.09 -42.19
N SER A 18 -26.18 16.14 -42.93
CA SER A 18 -27.07 17.26 -43.22
C SER A 18 -28.31 16.89 -44.02
N CYS A 19 -28.27 15.78 -44.78
CA CYS A 19 -29.35 15.37 -45.66
C CYS A 19 -30.33 14.38 -45.02
N THR A 20 -29.85 13.51 -44.13
CA THR A 20 -30.68 12.46 -43.49
C THR A 20 -30.98 12.75 -42.03
N GLY A 21 -30.20 13.59 -41.36
CA GLY A 21 -30.35 13.92 -39.93
C GLY A 21 -29.97 12.77 -38.99
N GLU A 22 -29.34 11.71 -39.51
CA GLU A 22 -28.90 10.56 -38.71
C GLU A 22 -27.60 10.88 -37.96
N VAL A 23 -27.53 10.44 -36.70
CA VAL A 23 -26.36 10.61 -35.82
C VAL A 23 -25.36 9.49 -36.12
N ILE A 24 -24.15 9.87 -36.54
CA ILE A 24 -23.14 8.92 -37.05
C ILE A 24 -22.24 8.37 -35.93
N ASP A 25 -22.30 8.91 -34.71
CA ASP A 25 -21.45 8.46 -33.59
C ASP A 25 -22.01 7.25 -32.83
N PHE A 26 -21.75 6.05 -33.36
CA PHE A 26 -21.56 4.84 -32.54
C PHE A 26 -20.41 4.03 -33.14
N GLU A 27 -19.17 4.43 -32.86
CA GLU A 27 -18.06 3.47 -32.93
C GLU A 27 -18.21 2.49 -31.76
N ALA A 28 -18.64 1.28 -32.09
CA ALA A 28 -18.67 0.13 -31.22
C ALA A 28 -17.27 -0.09 -30.61
N TYR A 29 -17.19 -0.13 -29.28
CA TYR A 29 -15.99 -0.63 -28.60
C TYR A 29 -15.90 -2.13 -28.84
N ASP A 30 -15.24 -2.52 -29.94
CA ASP A 30 -14.70 -3.87 -30.06
C ASP A 30 -13.63 -4.07 -28.98
N SER A 31 -13.73 -5.22 -28.32
CA SER A 31 -12.84 -5.68 -27.28
C SER A 31 -11.39 -5.76 -27.80
N ILE A 32 -10.58 -4.76 -27.50
CA ILE A 32 -9.15 -4.76 -27.77
C ILE A 32 -8.44 -4.50 -26.43
N ASP A 33 -7.53 -5.42 -26.08
CA ASP A 33 -6.61 -5.34 -24.95
C ASP A 33 -5.72 -4.10 -25.08
N TYR A 34 -6.15 -2.99 -24.51
CA TYR A 34 -5.31 -1.81 -24.36
C TYR A 34 -4.62 -1.84 -22.99
N SER A 35 -3.28 -1.89 -23.02
CA SER A 35 -2.46 -1.56 -21.86
C SER A 35 -2.89 -0.17 -21.35
N GLY A 36 -3.18 -0.05 -20.05
CA GLY A 36 -3.83 1.12 -19.46
C GLY A 36 -3.07 2.46 -19.53
N LEU A 37 -2.04 2.59 -20.37
CA LEU A 37 -1.25 3.79 -20.58
C LEU A 37 -1.79 4.69 -21.70
N GLU A 38 -2.21 4.13 -22.84
CA GLU A 38 -2.65 4.94 -24.01
C GLU A 38 -4.01 5.63 -23.80
N TYR A 39 -4.90 5.03 -23.00
CA TYR A 39 -6.22 5.60 -22.69
C TYR A 39 -6.13 6.96 -21.98
N TYR A 40 -5.09 7.18 -21.16
CA TYR A 40 -4.94 8.43 -20.41
C TYR A 40 -4.37 9.58 -21.25
N GLU A 41 -3.75 9.30 -22.39
CA GLU A 41 -3.17 10.33 -23.25
C GLU A 41 -4.23 11.03 -24.12
N ARG A 42 -5.25 10.31 -24.61
CA ARG A 42 -6.26 10.90 -25.53
C ARG A 42 -7.30 11.80 -24.85
N VAL A 43 -7.63 11.57 -23.58
CA VAL A 43 -8.75 12.27 -22.90
C VAL A 43 -8.31 13.58 -22.22
N SER A 44 -7.00 13.89 -22.13
CA SER A 44 -6.49 15.01 -21.32
C SER A 44 -6.48 16.39 -21.99
N SER A 45 -6.76 16.49 -23.28
CA SER A 45 -6.44 17.65 -24.13
C SER A 45 -7.45 18.82 -24.09
N LYS A 46 -8.56 18.75 -23.32
CA LYS A 46 -9.64 19.76 -23.38
C LYS A 46 -10.01 20.53 -22.08
N ARG A 47 -9.31 20.38 -20.94
CA ARG A 47 -9.69 21.02 -19.63
C ARG A 47 -8.52 21.68 -18.85
N GLU A 48 -7.68 22.44 -19.54
CA GLU A 48 -6.23 22.37 -19.32
C GLU A 48 -5.51 23.29 -18.32
N LYS A 49 -6.03 24.39 -17.74
CA LYS A 49 -5.08 25.36 -17.09
C LYS A 49 -4.75 25.15 -15.61
N SER A 50 -5.71 24.88 -14.71
CA SER A 50 -5.42 24.71 -13.27
C SER A 50 -5.17 23.25 -12.85
N THR A 51 -5.60 22.28 -13.67
CA THR A 51 -5.37 20.85 -13.41
C THR A 51 -4.00 20.36 -13.89
N LYS A 52 -3.33 21.09 -14.80
CA LYS A 52 -2.01 20.74 -15.35
C LYS A 52 -0.92 20.78 -14.27
N GLU A 53 -0.80 21.87 -13.51
CA GLU A 53 0.28 22.02 -12.52
C GLU A 53 0.29 20.93 -11.42
N VAL A 54 -0.90 20.51 -10.97
CA VAL A 54 -1.05 19.43 -9.96
C VAL A 54 -0.83 18.03 -10.56
N LYS A 55 -1.19 17.81 -11.84
CA LYS A 55 -0.90 16.55 -12.55
C LYS A 55 0.60 16.40 -12.83
N ASP A 56 1.27 17.49 -13.18
CA ASP A 56 2.70 17.50 -13.44
C ASP A 56 3.50 17.17 -12.18
N THR A 57 3.11 17.69 -11.01
CA THR A 57 3.80 17.34 -9.76
C THR A 57 3.67 15.87 -9.39
N LYS A 58 2.49 15.26 -9.56
CA LYS A 58 2.28 13.83 -9.30
C LYS A 58 3.15 12.96 -10.21
N LYS A 59 3.17 13.27 -11.51
CA LYS A 59 3.95 12.54 -12.52
C LYS A 59 5.45 12.68 -12.27
N VAL A 60 5.91 13.89 -11.97
CA VAL A 60 7.31 14.18 -11.64
C VAL A 60 7.76 13.42 -10.39
N VAL A 61 6.94 13.42 -9.33
CA VAL A 61 7.23 12.68 -8.10
C VAL A 61 7.26 11.18 -8.35
N LEU A 62 6.27 10.64 -9.06
CA LEU A 62 6.21 9.22 -9.38
C LEU A 62 7.44 8.79 -10.19
N ASN A 63 7.78 9.52 -11.25
CA ASN A 63 8.95 9.22 -12.07
C ASN A 63 10.26 9.28 -11.28
N TYR A 64 10.41 10.27 -10.40
CA TYR A 64 11.56 10.35 -9.52
C TYR A 64 11.66 9.13 -8.61
N LEU A 65 10.56 8.74 -7.95
CA LEU A 65 10.53 7.55 -7.10
C LEU A 65 10.89 6.29 -7.88
N LEU A 66 10.33 6.10 -9.07
CA LEU A 66 10.62 4.94 -9.91
C LEU A 66 12.08 4.88 -10.37
N SER A 67 12.75 6.03 -10.52
CA SER A 67 14.17 6.09 -10.87
C SER A 67 15.13 5.72 -9.73
N ILE A 68 14.71 5.88 -8.47
CA ILE A 68 15.55 5.62 -7.29
C ILE A 68 15.22 4.28 -6.61
N MET A 69 14.02 3.74 -6.84
CA MET A 69 13.60 2.46 -6.27
C MET A 69 14.20 1.27 -7.03
N THR A 70 14.57 0.25 -6.28
CA THR A 70 14.85 -1.11 -6.79
C THR A 70 13.56 -1.80 -7.22
N ASP A 71 13.66 -2.87 -7.99
CA ASP A 71 12.47 -3.56 -8.51
C ASP A 71 11.61 -4.17 -7.41
N LYS A 72 12.22 -4.68 -6.33
CA LYS A 72 11.50 -5.15 -5.13
C LYS A 72 10.72 -4.02 -4.44
N GLU A 73 11.33 -2.85 -4.28
CA GLU A 73 10.68 -1.68 -3.70
C GLU A 73 9.53 -1.19 -4.59
N LYS A 74 9.67 -1.25 -5.92
CA LYS A 74 8.61 -0.91 -6.88
C LYS A 74 7.41 -1.85 -6.75
N GLU A 75 7.64 -3.16 -6.68
CA GLU A 75 6.57 -4.14 -6.50
C GLU A 75 5.77 -3.87 -5.23
N GLU A 76 6.46 -3.64 -4.10
CA GLU A 76 5.79 -3.35 -2.84
C GLU A 76 5.07 -1.99 -2.87
N PHE A 77 5.68 -0.98 -3.47
CA PHE A 77 5.08 0.33 -3.70
C PHE A 77 3.76 0.22 -4.47
N TYR A 78 3.75 -0.48 -5.61
CA TYR A 78 2.56 -0.63 -6.44
C TYR A 78 1.49 -1.49 -5.77
N ARG A 79 1.88 -2.53 -5.00
CA ARG A 79 0.94 -3.32 -4.20
C ARG A 79 0.15 -2.43 -3.24
N ILE A 80 0.85 -1.59 -2.47
CA ILE A 80 0.23 -0.66 -1.51
C ILE A 80 -0.59 0.41 -2.23
N LEU A 81 -0.05 0.95 -3.33
CA LEU A 81 -0.75 1.97 -4.10
C LEU A 81 -2.10 1.47 -4.64
N ASN A 82 -2.10 0.28 -5.25
CA ASN A 82 -3.31 -0.35 -5.79
C ASN A 82 -4.36 -0.62 -4.71
N GLU A 83 -3.94 -0.95 -3.49
CA GLU A 83 -4.86 -1.15 -2.36
C GLU A 83 -5.53 0.16 -1.93
N ILE A 84 -4.79 1.27 -1.92
CA ILE A 84 -5.30 2.58 -1.52
C ILE A 84 -6.16 3.22 -2.62
N GLU A 85 -5.77 3.07 -3.88
CA GLU A 85 -6.51 3.64 -5.02
C GLU A 85 -7.91 3.07 -5.18
N LYS A 86 -8.20 1.89 -4.63
CA LYS A 86 -9.57 1.34 -4.49
C LYS A 86 -10.49 2.27 -3.69
N HIS A 87 -9.95 3.04 -2.75
CA HIS A 87 -10.73 3.88 -1.83
C HIS A 87 -10.53 5.37 -2.06
N ARG A 88 -9.38 5.79 -2.59
CA ARG A 88 -9.05 7.21 -2.78
C ARG A 88 -8.00 7.40 -3.86
N LYS A 89 -8.21 8.39 -4.74
CA LYS A 89 -7.17 8.83 -5.70
C LYS A 89 -5.90 9.29 -4.97
N ALA A 90 -4.76 8.76 -5.40
CA ALA A 90 -3.47 9.11 -4.84
C ALA A 90 -3.06 10.56 -5.18
N ASP A 91 -2.39 11.21 -4.24
CA ASP A 91 -1.71 12.49 -4.43
C ASP A 91 -0.19 12.34 -4.30
N ALA A 92 0.56 13.37 -4.70
CA ALA A 92 2.03 13.33 -4.69
C ALA A 92 2.59 13.05 -3.28
N ALA A 93 1.94 13.60 -2.24
CA ALA A 93 2.30 13.33 -0.85
C ALA A 93 2.04 11.88 -0.44
N LEU A 94 1.00 11.23 -0.98
CA LEU A 94 0.76 9.81 -0.75
C LEU A 94 1.84 8.94 -1.42
N TYR A 95 2.26 9.25 -2.65
CA TYR A 95 3.37 8.51 -3.29
C TYR A 95 4.64 8.57 -2.44
N LEU A 96 5.01 9.77 -1.97
CA LEU A 96 6.16 9.92 -1.07
C LEU A 96 5.97 9.15 0.24
N ALA A 97 4.76 9.18 0.82
CA ALA A 97 4.47 8.46 2.04
C ALA A 97 4.54 6.93 1.88
N ILE A 98 4.10 6.38 0.74
CA ILE A 98 4.24 4.95 0.40
C ILE A 98 5.73 4.60 0.29
N TYR A 99 6.50 5.39 -0.45
CA TYR A 99 7.93 5.15 -0.60
C TYR A 99 8.68 5.15 0.74
N GLU A 100 8.47 6.17 1.58
CA GLU A 100 9.10 6.21 2.91
C GLU A 100 8.62 5.09 3.84
N TYR A 101 7.44 4.54 3.59
CA TYR A 101 6.94 3.39 4.33
C TYR A 101 7.64 2.10 3.89
N VAL A 102 7.84 1.90 2.59
CA VAL A 102 8.61 0.76 2.05
C VAL A 102 10.04 0.79 2.61
N LEU A 103 10.71 1.95 2.57
CA LEU A 103 12.05 2.08 3.14
C LEU A 103 12.11 1.76 4.64
N GLU A 104 11.13 2.24 5.42
CA GLU A 104 11.06 1.94 6.86
C GLU A 104 10.95 0.44 7.14
N ARG A 105 10.15 -0.29 6.35
CA ARG A 105 10.00 -1.75 6.51
C ARG A 105 11.29 -2.50 6.23
N GLU A 106 12.10 -2.00 5.30
CA GLU A 106 13.41 -2.58 4.97
C GLU A 106 14.54 -2.07 5.89
N GLY A 107 14.23 -1.22 6.88
CA GLY A 107 15.22 -0.64 7.79
C GLY A 107 16.16 0.37 7.12
N LYS A 108 15.77 0.90 5.96
CA LYS A 108 16.57 1.86 5.18
C LYS A 108 16.27 3.29 5.60
N THR A 109 17.28 4.14 5.55
CA THR A 109 17.14 5.59 5.78
C THR A 109 16.95 6.34 4.48
N ILE A 110 16.20 7.43 4.55
CA ILE A 110 15.97 8.35 3.44
C ILE A 110 17.28 9.05 3.01
N SER A 111 17.52 9.16 1.70
CA SER A 111 18.72 9.83 1.16
C SER A 111 18.63 11.36 1.24
N ARG A 112 19.79 12.04 1.25
CA ARG A 112 19.85 13.52 1.21
C ARG A 112 19.25 14.09 -0.08
N ASP A 113 19.45 13.40 -1.20
CA ASP A 113 18.93 13.82 -2.51
C ASP A 113 17.40 13.81 -2.53
N TYR A 114 16.78 12.83 -1.89
CA TYR A 114 15.32 12.80 -1.71
C TYR A 114 14.83 13.98 -0.88
N ILE A 115 15.51 14.33 0.21
CA ILE A 115 15.14 15.49 1.04
C ILE A 115 15.23 16.78 0.23
N ASN A 116 16.28 16.93 -0.58
CA ASN A 116 16.46 18.09 -1.46
C ASN A 116 15.38 18.13 -2.55
N PHE A 117 15.04 16.99 -3.14
CA PHE A 117 13.96 16.88 -4.12
C PHE A 117 12.62 17.33 -3.55
N ILE A 118 12.23 16.85 -2.36
CA ILE A 118 10.99 17.26 -1.70
C ILE A 118 10.93 18.78 -1.48
N LYS A 119 12.02 19.34 -0.93
CA LYS A 119 12.11 20.78 -0.66
C LYS A 119 11.96 21.60 -1.94
N ALA A 120 12.63 21.19 -3.02
CA ALA A 120 12.55 21.86 -4.32
C ALA A 120 11.14 21.81 -4.93
N ARG A 121 10.35 20.78 -4.62
CA ARG A 121 8.97 20.62 -5.10
C ARG A 121 7.91 21.27 -4.19
N GLY A 122 8.32 21.88 -3.08
CA GLY A 122 7.40 22.54 -2.15
C GLY A 122 6.47 21.57 -1.41
N ILE A 123 6.80 20.28 -1.36
CA ILE A 123 5.98 19.29 -0.65
C ILE A 123 6.35 19.33 0.83
N GLY A 124 5.40 19.72 1.68
CA GLY A 124 5.64 19.83 3.12
C GLY A 124 5.89 18.46 3.77
N THR A 125 6.91 18.36 4.62
CA THR A 125 7.17 17.15 5.43
C THR A 125 5.98 16.74 6.29
N TYR A 126 5.19 17.71 6.75
CA TYR A 126 3.97 17.48 7.50
C TYR A 126 2.90 16.73 6.69
N SER A 127 2.73 17.04 5.39
CA SER A 127 1.71 16.37 4.57
C SER A 127 2.08 14.91 4.33
N ILE A 128 3.36 14.63 4.09
CA ILE A 128 3.89 13.27 3.96
C ILE A 128 3.68 12.50 5.27
N ARG A 129 4.02 13.09 6.43
CA ARG A 129 3.80 12.48 7.75
C ARG A 129 2.33 12.13 8.00
N GLN A 130 1.40 13.02 7.64
CA GLN A 130 -0.04 12.75 7.79
C GLN A 130 -0.51 11.62 6.88
N ARG A 131 -0.07 11.61 5.61
CA ARG A 131 -0.37 10.52 4.67
C ARG A 131 0.17 9.18 5.15
N LYS A 132 1.40 9.14 5.68
CA LYS A 132 2.01 7.95 6.28
C LYS A 132 1.25 7.44 7.50
N LYS A 133 0.74 8.33 8.35
CA LYS A 133 -0.11 7.97 9.48
C LYS A 133 -1.41 7.28 9.02
N ILE A 134 -2.06 7.83 7.98
CA ILE A 134 -3.26 7.24 7.39
C ILE A 134 -2.93 5.90 6.75
N LEU A 135 -1.79 5.80 6.05
CA LEU A 135 -1.31 4.58 5.41
C LEU A 135 -1.17 3.43 6.40
N ARG A 136 -0.50 3.68 7.54
CA ARG A 136 -0.36 2.72 8.64
C ARG A 136 -1.72 2.25 9.19
N GLN A 137 -2.71 3.15 9.26
CA GLN A 137 -4.06 2.79 9.70
C GLN A 137 -4.79 1.92 8.67
N MET A 138 -4.64 2.23 7.38
CA MET A 138 -5.30 1.50 6.28
C MET A 138 -4.73 0.10 6.10
N LEU A 139 -3.39 -0.02 6.16
CA LEU A 139 -2.69 -1.32 6.09
C LEU A 139 -2.86 -2.16 7.36
N LYS A 140 -3.64 -1.67 8.35
CA LYS A 140 -3.86 -2.29 9.66
C LYS A 140 -2.55 -2.63 10.37
N ASP A 141 -1.51 -1.82 10.17
CA ASP A 141 -0.26 -2.00 10.89
C ASP A 141 -0.55 -1.86 12.37
N ASP A 142 -0.17 -2.89 13.12
CA ASP A 142 -0.42 -2.91 14.54
C ASP A 142 0.39 -1.77 15.19
N PRO A 143 -0.26 -0.80 15.88
CA PRO A 143 0.44 0.33 16.49
C PRO A 143 1.55 -0.10 17.44
N VAL A 144 1.44 -1.29 18.04
CA VAL A 144 2.46 -1.86 18.91
C VAL A 144 3.66 -2.39 18.12
N VAL A 145 3.43 -2.97 16.94
CA VAL A 145 4.51 -3.39 16.03
C VAL A 145 5.29 -2.17 15.53
N ILE A 146 4.59 -1.10 15.18
CA ILE A 146 5.20 0.18 14.82
C ILE A 146 6.08 0.72 15.96
N TYR A 147 5.60 0.63 17.21
CA TYR A 147 6.36 1.03 18.39
C TYR A 147 7.65 0.21 18.55
N ILE A 148 7.58 -1.12 18.39
CA ILE A 148 8.74 -2.02 18.49
C ILE A 148 9.83 -1.63 17.50
N TYR A 149 9.47 -1.36 16.23
CA TYR A 149 10.48 -1.06 15.21
C TYR A 149 11.06 0.35 15.31
N ASN A 150 10.26 1.35 15.69
CA ASN A 150 10.64 2.76 15.56
C ASN A 150 11.01 3.46 16.87
N GLU A 151 10.34 3.12 17.98
CA GLU A 151 10.45 3.84 19.26
C GLU A 151 11.16 3.01 20.34
N TYR A 152 11.09 1.68 20.29
CA TYR A 152 11.69 0.82 21.29
C TYR A 152 13.22 0.75 21.13
N SER A 153 13.93 1.04 22.22
CA SER A 153 15.40 1.09 22.28
C SER A 153 16.06 -0.23 22.67
N GLY A 154 15.30 -1.24 23.12
CA GLY A 154 15.83 -2.55 23.48
C GLY A 154 15.99 -3.49 22.28
N ASN A 155 16.09 -4.80 22.54
CA ASN A 155 16.15 -5.80 21.48
C ASN A 155 14.80 -5.91 20.75
N LYS A 156 14.75 -5.42 19.52
CA LYS A 156 13.53 -5.36 18.70
C LYS A 156 13.04 -6.74 18.29
N GLU A 157 13.95 -7.68 18.03
CA GLU A 157 13.60 -9.05 17.64
C GLU A 157 12.92 -9.78 18.81
N GLU A 158 13.51 -9.68 19.99
CA GLU A 158 12.95 -10.25 21.22
C GLU A 158 11.58 -9.65 21.54
N ALA A 159 11.44 -8.32 21.43
CA ALA A 159 10.17 -7.63 21.62
C ALA A 159 9.09 -8.11 20.64
N MET A 160 9.45 -8.38 19.39
CA MET A 160 8.53 -8.88 18.38
C MET A 160 8.09 -10.32 18.65
N VAL A 161 9.00 -11.18 19.13
CA VAL A 161 8.68 -12.57 19.53
C VAL A 161 7.71 -12.56 20.70
N VAL A 162 8.02 -11.79 21.76
CA VAL A 162 7.15 -11.67 22.94
C VAL A 162 5.77 -11.13 22.55
N TYR A 163 5.73 -10.10 21.70
CA TYR A 163 4.46 -9.53 21.23
C TYR A 163 3.61 -10.55 20.45
N ARG A 164 4.24 -11.35 19.60
CA ARG A 164 3.55 -12.42 18.86
C ARG A 164 2.94 -13.45 19.80
N LEU A 165 3.72 -13.94 20.76
CA LEU A 165 3.25 -14.91 21.76
C LEU A 165 2.09 -14.37 22.59
N LEU A 166 2.18 -13.12 23.06
CA LEU A 166 1.09 -12.47 23.78
C LEU A 166 -0.20 -12.39 22.97
N LYS A 167 -0.08 -12.20 21.65
CA LYS A 167 -1.21 -12.15 20.71
C LYS A 167 -1.80 -13.54 20.47
N GLU A 168 -0.96 -14.55 20.26
CA GLU A 168 -1.38 -15.94 20.09
C GLU A 168 -2.13 -16.46 21.33
N TYR A 169 -1.65 -16.12 22.53
CA TYR A 169 -2.29 -16.50 23.78
C TYR A 169 -3.48 -15.62 24.19
N GLY A 170 -3.83 -14.60 23.38
CA GLY A 170 -4.92 -13.69 23.70
C GLY A 170 -4.70 -12.85 24.96
N LEU A 171 -3.46 -12.71 25.42
CA LEU A 171 -3.08 -11.95 26.61
C LEU A 171 -3.02 -10.45 26.35
N ILE A 172 -2.95 -10.04 25.07
CA ILE A 172 -2.80 -8.64 24.66
C ILE A 172 -4.04 -8.14 23.90
N ASN A 173 -5.02 -7.63 24.64
CA ASN A 173 -6.29 -7.17 24.08
C ASN A 173 -6.54 -5.68 24.38
N GLY A 174 -7.38 -5.06 23.53
CA GLY A 174 -7.86 -3.69 23.71
C GLY A 174 -7.10 -2.61 22.95
N LYS A 175 -7.25 -1.36 23.40
CA LYS A 175 -6.68 -0.18 22.74
C LYS A 175 -5.15 -0.23 22.71
N ALA A 176 -4.54 0.38 21.69
CA ALA A 176 -3.09 0.37 21.46
C ALA A 176 -2.25 0.73 22.69
N LYS A 177 -2.70 1.70 23.49
CA LYS A 177 -2.00 2.11 24.74
C LYS A 177 -1.90 0.97 25.75
N LYS A 178 -3.00 0.29 26.06
CA LYS A 178 -3.01 -0.89 26.96
C LYS A 178 -2.13 -2.01 26.42
N ARG A 179 -2.21 -2.29 25.12
CA ARG A 179 -1.38 -3.34 24.49
C ARG A 179 0.12 -3.01 24.60
N LYS A 180 0.51 -1.75 24.41
CA LYS A 180 1.89 -1.28 24.63
C LYS A 180 2.32 -1.42 26.09
N GLU A 181 1.47 -1.06 27.05
CA GLU A 181 1.74 -1.22 28.50
C GLU A 181 1.99 -2.70 28.86
N ILE A 182 1.12 -3.61 28.39
CA ILE A 182 1.27 -5.06 28.60
C ILE A 182 2.57 -5.57 27.99
N LEU A 183 2.90 -5.17 26.75
CA LEU A 183 4.17 -5.57 26.14
C LEU A 183 5.37 -5.12 26.98
N MET A 184 5.38 -3.86 27.45
CA MET A 184 6.47 -3.33 28.27
C MET A 184 6.59 -4.03 29.62
N GLU A 185 5.47 -4.39 30.24
CA GLU A 185 5.44 -5.17 31.49
C GLU A 185 6.15 -6.52 31.33
N TYR A 186 5.85 -7.24 30.24
CA TYR A 186 6.49 -8.51 29.94
C TYR A 186 7.96 -8.37 29.53
N LEU A 187 8.35 -7.28 28.86
CA LEU A 187 9.75 -7.06 28.50
C LEU A 187 10.61 -6.68 29.70
N ASN A 188 10.06 -5.92 30.65
CA ASN A 188 10.78 -5.49 31.84
C ASN A 188 10.84 -6.58 32.92
N ASN A 189 9.80 -7.41 33.05
CA ASN A 189 9.75 -8.46 34.07
C ASN A 189 10.30 -9.79 33.55
N LYS A 190 11.50 -10.17 34.03
CA LYS A 190 12.19 -11.40 33.64
C LYS A 190 11.37 -12.67 33.93
N GLU A 191 10.62 -12.72 35.03
CA GLU A 191 9.84 -13.91 35.40
C GLU A 191 8.64 -14.12 34.49
N LEU A 192 7.89 -13.05 34.20
CA LEU A 192 6.74 -13.10 33.29
C LEU A 192 7.17 -13.47 31.87
N LYS A 193 8.27 -12.90 31.40
CA LYS A 193 8.87 -13.26 30.12
C LYS A 193 9.24 -14.74 30.05
N LYS A 194 9.91 -15.24 31.09
CA LYS A 194 10.35 -16.64 31.16
C LYS A 194 9.16 -17.59 31.14
N LYS A 195 8.11 -17.32 31.93
CA LYS A 195 6.87 -18.11 31.93
C LYS A 195 6.18 -18.14 30.57
N LEU A 196 6.14 -17.01 29.87
CA LEU A 196 5.56 -16.93 28.52
C LEU A 196 6.33 -17.80 27.52
N LEU A 197 7.66 -17.76 27.57
CA LEU A 197 8.53 -18.57 26.70
C LEU A 197 8.46 -20.06 27.05
N GLU A 198 8.49 -20.42 28.35
CA GLU A 198 8.35 -21.80 28.81
C GLU A 198 7.04 -22.42 28.33
N ARG A 199 5.92 -21.67 28.40
CA ARG A 199 4.64 -22.12 27.86
C ARG A 199 4.70 -22.42 26.36
N TYR A 200 5.35 -21.56 25.59
CA TYR A 200 5.54 -21.77 24.15
C TYR A 200 6.39 -23.02 23.86
N TYR A 201 7.49 -23.21 24.58
CA TYR A 201 8.35 -24.39 24.42
C TYR A 201 7.58 -25.69 24.71
N VAL A 202 6.84 -25.75 25.81
CA VAL A 202 6.05 -26.95 26.17
C VAL A 202 4.98 -27.25 25.11
N GLU A 203 4.23 -26.25 24.66
CA GLU A 203 3.22 -26.45 23.61
C GLU A 203 3.84 -26.86 22.26
N SER A 204 5.03 -26.37 21.93
CA SER A 204 5.75 -26.77 20.72
C SER A 204 6.20 -28.23 20.76
N LEU A 205 6.66 -28.71 21.92
CA LEU A 205 7.03 -30.11 22.14
C LEU A 205 5.82 -31.03 22.05
N VAL A 206 4.71 -30.66 22.68
CA VAL A 206 3.46 -31.43 22.61
C VAL A 206 2.95 -31.52 21.16
N LYS A 207 3.03 -30.44 20.38
CA LYS A 207 2.65 -30.46 18.96
C LYS A 207 3.55 -31.38 18.12
N LEU A 208 4.85 -31.42 18.40
CA LEU A 208 5.80 -32.33 17.75
C LEU A 208 5.53 -33.79 18.10
N ASP A 209 5.24 -34.08 19.37
CA ASP A 209 4.91 -35.43 19.83
C ASP A 209 3.59 -35.94 19.24
N VAL A 210 2.57 -35.08 19.14
CA VAL A 210 1.29 -35.41 18.48
C VAL A 210 1.47 -35.62 16.97
N TRP A 211 2.34 -34.86 16.33
CA TRP A 211 2.64 -35.06 14.91
C TRP A 211 3.39 -36.37 14.66
N ASN A 212 4.38 -36.69 15.50
CA ASN A 212 5.10 -37.96 15.44
C ASN A 212 4.18 -39.17 15.67
N SER A 213 3.26 -39.09 16.64
CA SER A 213 2.30 -40.17 16.92
C SER A 213 1.21 -40.34 15.85
N ASN A 214 0.83 -39.27 15.15
CA ASN A 214 -0.06 -39.37 13.99
C ASN A 214 0.63 -39.89 12.73
N SER A 215 1.93 -39.63 12.56
CA SER A 215 2.72 -40.19 11.45
C SER A 215 2.91 -41.71 11.57
N THR A 216 2.95 -42.25 12.80
CA THR A 216 3.00 -43.70 13.04
C THR A 216 1.65 -44.38 12.83
N ASN A 217 0.53 -43.69 13.07
CA ASN A 217 -0.81 -44.25 12.83
C ASN A 217 -1.21 -44.27 11.34
N PHE A 218 -0.58 -43.46 10.48
CA PHE A 218 -0.82 -43.47 9.03
C PHE A 218 -0.18 -44.67 8.30
N ILE A 219 0.80 -45.34 8.93
CA ILE A 219 1.47 -46.53 8.36
C ILE A 219 0.70 -47.82 8.70
N GLY A 220 -0.25 -47.78 9.65
CA GLY A 220 -1.02 -48.94 10.10
C GLY A 220 -2.32 -49.24 9.34
N PHE A 221 -2.68 -48.46 8.32
CA PHE A 221 -3.96 -48.59 7.59
C PHE A 221 -3.85 -49.17 6.17
N PHE A 222 -2.67 -49.69 5.79
CA PHE A 222 -2.40 -50.33 4.49
C PHE A 222 -1.80 -51.75 4.65
N VAL A 223 -2.42 -52.60 5.47
CA VAL A 223 -2.16 -54.05 5.48
C VAL A 223 -3.47 -54.80 5.37
#